data_AF-A0A6I4VM99-F1
#
_entry.id   AF-A0A6I4VM99-F1
#
_cell.length_a   1.000
_cell.length_b   1.000
_cell.length_c   1.000
_cell.angle_alpha   90.00
_cell.angle_beta   90.00
_cell.angle_gamma   90.00
#
_symmetry.space_group_name_H-M   'P 1'
#
loop_
_entity.id
_entity.type
_entity.pdbx_description
1 polymer ?
#
loop_
_entity_poly.entity_id
_entity_poly.type
_entity_poly.pdbx_seq_one_letter_code
_entity_poly.pdbx_strand_id
1 'polypeptide(L)'
;MSNITVVYLGEKPPRGYEKSIYLLGPTPRNPEVKSWRPQAIQLLEAAGYNGVVFIPEVHPDGDEHVDFQEKYVELIEWQERCLNLADVIIAWVPRNMETMPGLTTNEEWGKWKDSGKIVFGAPEDAYSTRYLKHYAKKLNVPEATTLEQTVANALELLGEGAWRTDGEREIPLFVWRTDRFQEWYQAQRDAGNVLEHARVVWTFRVGKDRRLVFFWALHAEVYITAEGRSKTNEVVLSRPDIATIVLYQRAERLNDSRVVLIREFRTPVSNPSGYVWEVPGGSSFKPVPNPRVLASEECQEETGLKLPADRFVMYGSRQLVATMSAHRAHLFAAELNEEEMEILRQKQGIPQGVLEDTERTYVEIPTLREIREQELVDWPTLGMILHVLVE
;
A
#
# COMPACT_ATOMS: atom_id res chain seq x y z
N MET A 1 -31.99 -13.78 -0.57
CA MET A 1 -31.23 -14.49 -1.62
C MET A 1 -30.01 -13.64 -1.91
N SER A 2 -28.81 -14.18 -1.72
CA SER A 2 -27.57 -13.55 -2.16
C SER A 2 -27.61 -13.43 -3.68
N ASN A 3 -27.39 -12.23 -4.22
CA ASN A 3 -27.39 -12.01 -5.67
C ASN A 3 -25.93 -11.84 -6.11
N ILE A 4 -25.21 -12.96 -6.25
CA ILE A 4 -23.86 -12.96 -6.82
C ILE A 4 -23.96 -12.59 -8.30
N THR A 5 -23.12 -11.66 -8.74
CA THR A 5 -22.96 -11.39 -10.18
C THR A 5 -21.76 -12.18 -10.69
N VAL A 6 -22.01 -13.20 -11.50
CA VAL A 6 -20.95 -13.98 -12.15
C VAL A 6 -20.61 -13.35 -13.50
N VAL A 7 -19.32 -13.20 -13.78
CA VAL A 7 -18.80 -12.67 -15.04
C VAL A 7 -17.85 -13.71 -15.62
N TYR A 8 -18.26 -14.31 -16.73
CA TYR A 8 -17.49 -15.34 -17.42
C TYR A 8 -16.49 -14.74 -18.42
N LEU A 9 -15.58 -15.59 -18.89
CA LEU A 9 -14.52 -15.23 -19.81
C LEU A 9 -15.07 -14.51 -21.05
N GLY A 10 -14.55 -13.32 -21.33
CA GLY A 10 -14.97 -12.48 -22.46
C GLY A 10 -16.17 -11.56 -22.18
N GLU A 11 -16.87 -11.74 -21.06
CA GLU A 11 -17.98 -10.86 -20.68
C GLU A 11 -17.48 -9.54 -20.07
N LYS A 12 -18.31 -8.49 -20.14
CA LYS A 12 -17.95 -7.18 -19.60
C LYS A 12 -18.24 -7.13 -18.08
N PRO A 13 -17.24 -6.79 -17.24
CA PRO A 13 -17.48 -6.53 -15.82
C PRO A 13 -18.51 -5.40 -15.59
N PRO A 14 -19.37 -5.50 -14.56
CA PRO A 14 -20.32 -4.43 -14.19
C PRO A 14 -19.61 -3.12 -13.88
N ARG A 15 -20.19 -1.97 -14.26
CA ARG A 15 -19.59 -0.64 -14.04
C ARG A 15 -19.46 -0.21 -12.57
N GLY A 16 -20.11 -0.90 -11.64
CA GLY A 16 -20.07 -0.60 -10.20
C GLY A 16 -20.28 -1.86 -9.37
N TYR A 17 -19.54 -2.00 -8.27
CA TYR A 17 -19.71 -3.05 -7.27
C TYR A 17 -18.97 -2.70 -5.96
N GLU A 18 -19.31 -3.39 -4.87
CA GLU A 18 -18.64 -3.20 -3.58
C GLU A 18 -17.40 -4.08 -3.41
N LYS A 19 -17.45 -5.31 -3.93
CA LYS A 19 -16.43 -6.33 -3.74
C LYS A 19 -16.43 -7.34 -4.87
N SER A 20 -15.26 -7.89 -5.16
CA SER A 20 -15.04 -8.80 -6.29
C SER A 20 -14.05 -9.91 -5.96
N ILE A 21 -14.27 -11.10 -6.52
CA ILE A 21 -13.41 -12.27 -6.37
C ILE A 21 -13.05 -12.83 -7.76
N TYR A 22 -11.81 -13.25 -7.96
CA TYR A 22 -11.40 -14.01 -9.14
C TYR A 22 -11.11 -15.48 -8.79
N LEU A 23 -11.61 -16.43 -9.60
CA LEU A 23 -11.40 -17.87 -9.41
C LEU A 23 -10.22 -18.39 -10.26
N LEU A 24 -9.01 -18.24 -9.72
CA LEU A 24 -7.76 -18.70 -10.31
C LEU A 24 -7.56 -20.20 -10.03
N GLY A 25 -7.21 -20.95 -11.05
CA GLY A 25 -6.99 -22.39 -10.91
C GLY A 25 -7.05 -23.13 -12.24
N PRO A 26 -6.68 -24.41 -12.27
CA PRO A 26 -6.76 -25.21 -13.48
C PRO A 26 -8.22 -25.32 -13.96
N THR A 27 -8.38 -25.34 -15.27
CA THR A 27 -9.64 -25.63 -15.97
C THR A 27 -9.57 -27.05 -16.54
N PRO A 28 -10.67 -27.83 -16.53
CA PRO A 28 -10.73 -29.17 -17.13
C PRO A 28 -10.26 -29.19 -18.59
N ARG A 29 -9.54 -30.24 -18.99
CA ARG A 29 -9.10 -30.46 -20.38
C ARG A 29 -10.07 -31.30 -21.22
N ASN A 30 -11.01 -31.99 -20.57
CA ASN A 30 -12.07 -32.71 -21.24
C ASN A 30 -13.44 -32.32 -20.63
N PRO A 31 -14.56 -32.52 -21.35
CA PRO A 31 -15.90 -32.19 -20.86
C PRO A 31 -16.40 -33.12 -19.73
N GLU A 32 -15.81 -34.30 -19.57
CA GLU A 32 -16.23 -35.29 -18.56
C GLU A 32 -15.75 -34.93 -17.14
N VAL A 33 -14.68 -34.13 -17.05
CA VAL A 33 -14.13 -33.64 -15.80
C VAL A 33 -14.85 -32.36 -15.41
N LYS A 34 -15.51 -32.38 -14.26
CA LYS A 34 -16.24 -31.22 -13.74
C LYS A 34 -15.27 -30.14 -13.25
N SER A 35 -15.61 -28.88 -13.54
CA SER A 35 -14.96 -27.73 -12.92
C SER A 35 -15.29 -27.66 -11.42
N TRP A 36 -14.35 -27.13 -10.64
CA TRP A 36 -14.52 -26.84 -9.21
C TRP A 36 -15.21 -25.49 -8.96
N ARG A 37 -15.27 -24.61 -9.96
CA ARG A 37 -15.78 -23.25 -9.83
C ARG A 37 -17.26 -23.17 -9.45
N PRO A 38 -18.16 -24.02 -9.98
CA PRO A 38 -19.55 -24.05 -9.50
C PRO A 38 -19.69 -24.37 -8.01
N GLN A 39 -18.86 -25.26 -7.46
CA GLN A 39 -18.84 -25.55 -6.02
C GLN A 39 -18.35 -24.33 -5.22
N ALA A 40 -17.34 -23.61 -5.72
CA ALA A 40 -16.87 -22.38 -5.09
C ALA A 40 -17.98 -21.29 -5.06
N ILE A 41 -18.77 -21.16 -6.13
CA ILE A 41 -19.94 -20.25 -6.14
C ILE A 41 -20.95 -20.65 -5.08
N GLN A 42 -21.33 -21.93 -4.99
CA GLN A 42 -22.26 -22.40 -3.96
C GLN A 42 -21.78 -22.12 -2.54
N LEU A 43 -20.48 -22.26 -2.28
CA LEU A 43 -19.87 -21.93 -0.99
C LEU A 43 -19.92 -20.43 -0.70
N LEU A 44 -19.66 -19.59 -1.71
CA LEU A 44 -19.80 -18.14 -1.59
C LEU A 44 -21.26 -17.74 -1.32
N GLU A 45 -22.22 -18.34 -2.02
CA GLU A 45 -23.66 -18.09 -1.82
C GLU A 45 -24.11 -18.48 -0.42
N ALA A 46 -23.69 -19.66 0.05
CA ALA A 46 -23.98 -20.16 1.39
C ALA A 46 -23.39 -19.27 2.49
N ALA A 47 -22.24 -18.64 2.23
CA ALA A 47 -21.62 -17.65 3.11
C ALA A 47 -22.25 -16.24 3.01
N GLY A 48 -23.29 -16.06 2.17
CA GLY A 48 -23.97 -14.77 2.00
C GLY A 48 -23.20 -13.77 1.15
N TYR A 49 -22.22 -14.20 0.36
CA TYR A 49 -21.52 -13.33 -0.57
C TYR A 49 -22.50 -12.77 -1.63
N ASN A 50 -22.37 -11.48 -1.93
CA ASN A 50 -23.26 -10.73 -2.82
C ASN A 50 -22.48 -9.80 -3.76
N GLY A 51 -21.19 -10.09 -3.97
CA GLY A 51 -20.33 -9.31 -4.86
C GLY A 51 -20.23 -9.91 -6.27
N VAL A 52 -19.20 -9.46 -6.99
CA VAL A 52 -18.87 -9.97 -8.33
C VAL A 52 -17.93 -11.17 -8.23
N VAL A 53 -18.10 -12.17 -9.09
CA VAL A 53 -17.14 -13.28 -9.25
C VAL A 53 -16.71 -13.39 -10.71
N PHE A 54 -15.41 -13.28 -10.95
CA PHE A 54 -14.80 -13.47 -12.26
C PHE A 54 -14.39 -14.95 -12.44
N ILE A 55 -14.89 -15.56 -13.51
CA ILE A 55 -14.64 -16.96 -13.86
C ILE A 55 -13.90 -17.04 -15.19
N PRO A 56 -12.64 -17.53 -15.23
CA PRO A 56 -11.90 -17.73 -16.48
C PRO A 56 -12.32 -19.02 -17.21
N GLU A 57 -13.61 -19.23 -17.34
CA GLU A 57 -14.24 -20.27 -18.15
C GLU A 57 -15.33 -19.59 -19.01
N VAL A 58 -15.65 -20.19 -20.15
CA VAL A 58 -16.76 -19.72 -20.99
C VAL A 58 -18.09 -19.89 -20.26
N HIS A 59 -19.06 -19.05 -20.58
CA HIS A 59 -20.40 -19.15 -20.01
C HIS A 59 -21.01 -20.52 -20.34
N PRO A 60 -21.67 -21.22 -19.40
CA PRO A 60 -22.27 -22.54 -19.65
C PRO A 60 -23.30 -22.55 -20.80
N ASP A 61 -24.07 -21.47 -20.92
CA ASP A 61 -25.04 -21.25 -22.02
C ASP A 61 -24.43 -20.48 -23.22
N GLY A 62 -23.11 -20.28 -23.24
CA GLY A 62 -22.39 -19.60 -24.31
C GLY A 62 -22.14 -20.50 -25.52
N ASP A 63 -21.81 -19.89 -26.66
CA ASP A 63 -21.41 -20.65 -27.86
C ASP A 63 -20.11 -21.42 -27.56
N GLU A 64 -20.16 -22.76 -27.64
CA GLU A 64 -19.01 -23.65 -27.42
C GLU A 64 -17.85 -23.36 -28.42
N HIS A 65 -18.14 -22.61 -29.48
CA HIS A 65 -17.20 -22.21 -30.53
C HIS A 65 -16.60 -20.81 -30.31
N VAL A 66 -16.17 -20.49 -29.09
CA VAL A 66 -15.13 -19.45 -28.95
C VAL A 66 -13.90 -19.97 -29.69
N ASP A 67 -13.58 -19.39 -30.84
CA ASP A 67 -12.33 -19.71 -31.54
C ASP A 67 -11.16 -19.22 -30.69
N PHE A 68 -10.68 -20.12 -29.84
CA PHE A 68 -9.56 -19.88 -28.94
C PHE A 68 -8.26 -19.57 -29.69
N GLN A 69 -8.14 -19.87 -30.99
CA GLN A 69 -6.96 -19.50 -31.77
C GLN A 69 -7.04 -18.07 -32.27
N GLU A 70 -8.20 -17.63 -32.78
CA GLU A 70 -8.37 -16.25 -33.26
C GLU A 70 -8.49 -15.24 -32.12
N LYS A 71 -9.13 -15.61 -30.99
CA LYS A 71 -9.36 -14.72 -29.83
C LYS A 71 -8.39 -14.94 -28.68
N TYR A 72 -7.36 -15.75 -28.85
CA TYR A 72 -6.44 -16.15 -27.78
C TYR A 72 -5.93 -14.98 -26.95
N VAL A 73 -5.47 -13.92 -27.64
CA VAL A 73 -4.90 -12.72 -27.01
C VAL A 73 -5.97 -11.96 -26.23
N GLU A 74 -7.16 -11.77 -26.79
CA GLU A 74 -8.26 -11.06 -26.12
C GLU A 74 -8.69 -11.78 -24.82
N LEU A 75 -8.68 -13.11 -24.82
CA LEU A 75 -9.02 -13.92 -23.65
C LEU A 75 -7.93 -13.85 -22.56
N ILE A 76 -6.66 -13.69 -22.94
CA ILE A 76 -5.57 -13.43 -21.98
C ILE A 76 -5.72 -12.04 -21.38
N GLU A 77 -5.95 -11.02 -22.21
CA GLU A 77 -6.14 -9.64 -21.74
C GLU A 77 -7.36 -9.52 -20.81
N TRP A 78 -8.45 -10.25 -21.09
CA TRP A 78 -9.58 -10.31 -20.18
C TRP A 78 -9.20 -10.90 -18.81
N GLN A 79 -8.46 -12.01 -18.79
CA GLN A 79 -8.02 -12.64 -17.53
C GLN A 79 -7.13 -11.70 -16.73
N GLU A 80 -6.14 -11.08 -17.38
CA GLU A 80 -5.28 -10.10 -16.74
C GLU A 80 -6.07 -8.92 -16.18
N ARG A 81 -7.01 -8.37 -16.96
CA ARG A 81 -7.87 -7.28 -16.50
C ARG A 81 -8.70 -7.67 -15.28
N CYS A 82 -9.35 -8.83 -15.31
CA CYS A 82 -10.18 -9.31 -14.19
C CYS A 82 -9.35 -9.66 -12.95
N LEU A 83 -8.12 -10.16 -13.12
CA LEU A 83 -7.17 -10.34 -12.02
C LEU A 83 -6.77 -9.00 -11.38
N ASN A 84 -6.61 -7.93 -12.18
CA ASN A 84 -6.36 -6.59 -11.65
C ASN A 84 -7.59 -6.03 -10.91
N LEU A 85 -8.79 -6.16 -11.49
CA LEU A 85 -10.06 -5.71 -10.92
C LEU A 85 -10.46 -6.42 -9.61
N ALA A 86 -10.03 -7.68 -9.44
CA ALA A 86 -10.43 -8.48 -8.29
C ALA A 86 -9.87 -7.92 -6.98
N ASP A 87 -10.72 -7.86 -5.95
CA ASP A 87 -10.32 -7.49 -4.60
C ASP A 87 -9.64 -8.63 -3.87
N VAL A 88 -10.07 -9.87 -4.14
CA VAL A 88 -9.42 -11.10 -3.69
C VAL A 88 -9.36 -12.13 -4.83
N ILE A 89 -8.28 -12.90 -4.87
CA ILE A 89 -8.06 -14.00 -5.80
C ILE A 89 -8.09 -15.31 -5.00
N ILE A 90 -9.02 -16.18 -5.34
CA ILE A 90 -9.04 -17.57 -4.85
C ILE A 90 -8.19 -18.40 -5.79
N ALA A 91 -7.02 -18.85 -5.34
CA ALA A 91 -6.16 -19.76 -6.08
C ALA A 91 -6.36 -21.19 -5.58
N TRP A 92 -7.32 -21.91 -6.16
CA TRP A 92 -7.57 -23.32 -5.86
C TRP A 92 -6.91 -24.21 -6.91
N VAL A 93 -6.00 -25.10 -6.48
CA VAL A 93 -5.15 -25.89 -7.39
C VAL A 93 -5.31 -27.40 -7.13
N PRO A 94 -6.43 -28.02 -7.55
CA PRO A 94 -6.67 -29.46 -7.49
C PRO A 94 -5.91 -30.17 -8.64
N ARG A 95 -4.59 -29.99 -8.68
CA ARG A 95 -3.78 -30.38 -9.84
C ARG A 95 -3.80 -31.88 -10.06
N ASN A 96 -4.20 -32.25 -11.27
CA ASN A 96 -4.07 -33.60 -11.82
C ASN A 96 -3.48 -33.45 -13.24
N MET A 97 -2.36 -34.12 -13.54
CA MET A 97 -1.66 -33.90 -14.80
C MET A 97 -2.42 -34.40 -16.03
N GLU A 98 -3.36 -35.32 -15.86
CA GLU A 98 -4.18 -35.86 -16.93
C GLU A 98 -5.36 -34.92 -17.23
N THR A 99 -6.04 -34.44 -16.18
CA THR A 99 -7.34 -33.76 -16.33
C THR A 99 -7.29 -32.25 -16.12
N MET A 100 -6.47 -31.76 -15.18
CA MET A 100 -6.41 -30.37 -14.71
C MET A 100 -4.97 -29.96 -14.33
N PRO A 101 -4.03 -29.87 -15.29
CA PRO A 101 -2.60 -29.70 -14.97
C PRO A 101 -2.21 -28.30 -14.48
N GLY A 102 -2.99 -27.26 -14.80
CA GLY A 102 -2.76 -25.90 -14.28
C GLY A 102 -1.39 -25.32 -14.62
N LEU A 103 -1.01 -25.37 -15.89
CA LEU A 103 0.27 -24.82 -16.37
C LEU A 103 0.26 -23.29 -16.33
N THR A 104 -0.74 -22.65 -16.94
CA THR A 104 -0.96 -21.19 -16.88
C THR A 104 -1.18 -20.71 -15.44
N THR A 105 -1.87 -21.52 -14.62
CA THR A 105 -2.07 -21.27 -13.18
C THR A 105 -0.75 -21.05 -12.43
N ASN A 106 0.36 -21.70 -12.84
CA ASN A 106 1.66 -21.46 -12.21
C ASN A 106 2.18 -20.04 -12.49
N GLU A 107 1.94 -19.52 -13.69
CA GLU A 107 2.40 -18.19 -14.07
C GLU A 107 1.55 -17.11 -13.39
N GLU A 108 0.22 -17.29 -13.37
CA GLU A 108 -0.67 -16.40 -12.62
C GLU A 108 -0.34 -16.42 -11.12
N TRP A 109 -0.10 -17.60 -10.54
CA TRP A 109 0.41 -17.70 -9.16
C TRP A 109 1.74 -16.97 -8.98
N GLY A 110 2.66 -17.12 -9.93
CA GLY A 110 3.95 -16.42 -9.95
C GLY A 110 3.79 -14.90 -9.86
N LYS A 111 2.87 -14.35 -10.66
CA LYS A 111 2.54 -12.92 -10.73
C LYS A 111 1.84 -12.42 -9.47
N TRP A 112 0.90 -13.19 -8.91
CA TRP A 112 -0.03 -12.70 -7.88
C TRP A 112 0.28 -13.12 -6.45
N LYS A 113 1.17 -14.09 -6.20
CA LYS A 113 1.48 -14.62 -4.85
C LYS A 113 1.93 -13.56 -3.83
N ASP A 114 2.51 -12.44 -4.27
CA ASP A 114 2.94 -11.35 -3.38
C ASP A 114 2.07 -10.08 -3.47
N SER A 115 0.91 -10.17 -4.12
CA SER A 115 0.00 -9.04 -4.31
C SER A 115 -0.73 -8.58 -3.03
N GLY A 116 -0.80 -9.45 -2.02
CA GLY A 116 -1.56 -9.21 -0.79
C GLY A 116 -3.06 -9.45 -0.91
N LYS A 117 -3.55 -9.84 -2.08
CA LYS A 117 -4.96 -10.11 -2.34
C LYS A 117 -5.26 -11.54 -2.78
N ILE A 118 -4.37 -12.50 -2.54
CA ILE A 118 -4.54 -13.89 -2.98
C ILE A 118 -4.62 -14.82 -1.78
N VAL A 119 -5.44 -15.85 -1.89
CA VAL A 119 -5.47 -17.00 -0.98
C VAL A 119 -5.15 -18.27 -1.77
N PHE A 120 -4.44 -19.21 -1.15
CA PHE A 120 -4.01 -20.44 -1.79
C PHE A 120 -4.74 -21.64 -1.20
N GLY A 121 -5.14 -22.58 -2.04
CA GLY A 121 -5.57 -23.89 -1.57
C GLY A 121 -5.25 -24.98 -2.57
N ALA A 122 -4.97 -26.17 -2.05
CA ALA A 122 -4.81 -27.36 -2.86
C ALA A 122 -5.10 -28.60 -2.01
N PRO A 123 -5.79 -29.62 -2.55
CA PRO A 123 -5.89 -30.93 -1.93
C PRO A 123 -4.53 -31.46 -1.47
N GLU A 124 -4.51 -32.30 -0.44
CA GLU A 124 -3.26 -32.88 0.07
C GLU A 124 -2.54 -33.73 -0.97
N ASP A 125 -3.32 -34.43 -1.80
CA ASP A 125 -2.89 -35.31 -2.88
C ASP A 125 -2.69 -34.58 -4.22
N ALA A 126 -2.87 -33.25 -4.27
CA ALA A 126 -2.68 -32.48 -5.49
C ALA A 126 -1.25 -32.60 -6.02
N TYR A 127 -1.12 -32.93 -7.31
CA TYR A 127 0.16 -33.25 -7.90
C TYR A 127 1.12 -32.05 -7.87
N SER A 128 2.34 -32.24 -7.38
CA SER A 128 3.45 -31.27 -7.47
C SER A 128 3.12 -29.82 -7.05
N THR A 129 2.34 -29.63 -5.98
CA THR A 129 2.02 -28.29 -5.45
C THR A 129 2.97 -27.81 -4.34
N ARG A 130 4.00 -28.59 -3.98
CA ARG A 130 4.94 -28.27 -2.89
C ARG A 130 5.63 -26.91 -3.05
N TYR A 131 5.98 -26.54 -4.27
CA TYR A 131 6.64 -25.26 -4.55
C TYR A 131 5.70 -24.07 -4.33
N LEU A 132 4.41 -24.21 -4.70
CA LEU A 132 3.39 -23.19 -4.50
C LEU A 132 3.14 -22.99 -3.00
N LYS A 133 2.97 -24.10 -2.25
CA LYS A 133 2.84 -24.11 -0.77
C LYS A 133 4.03 -23.43 -0.08
N HIS A 134 5.26 -23.70 -0.52
CA HIS A 134 6.45 -23.04 0.03
C HIS A 134 6.38 -21.51 -0.07
N TYR A 135 6.00 -20.97 -1.23
CA TYR A 135 5.87 -19.53 -1.40
C TYR A 135 4.66 -18.94 -0.67
N ALA A 136 3.55 -19.68 -0.58
CA ALA A 136 2.40 -19.26 0.22
C ALA A 136 2.83 -19.02 1.68
N LYS A 137 3.53 -20.00 2.27
CA LYS A 137 4.10 -19.88 3.62
C LYS A 137 5.14 -18.77 3.74
N LYS A 138 6.07 -18.65 2.79
CA LYS A 138 7.12 -17.62 2.81
C LYS A 138 6.54 -16.21 2.77
N LEU A 139 5.43 -16.01 2.07
CA LEU A 139 4.81 -14.70 1.84
C LEU A 139 3.64 -14.42 2.78
N ASN A 140 3.33 -15.32 3.72
CA ASN A 140 2.15 -15.27 4.59
C ASN A 140 0.82 -15.19 3.83
N VAL A 141 0.71 -15.91 2.72
CA VAL A 141 -0.55 -16.11 2.00
C VAL A 141 -1.41 -17.12 2.77
N PRO A 142 -2.69 -16.84 3.08
CA PRO A 142 -3.57 -17.81 3.71
C PRO A 142 -3.66 -19.09 2.89
N GLU A 143 -3.46 -20.23 3.54
CA GLU A 143 -3.45 -21.55 2.89
C GLU A 143 -4.52 -22.49 3.46
N ALA A 144 -4.99 -23.42 2.63
CA ALA A 144 -5.94 -24.45 3.01
C ALA A 144 -5.79 -25.73 2.17
N THR A 145 -6.29 -26.85 2.69
CA THR A 145 -6.32 -28.15 1.99
C THR A 145 -7.68 -28.51 1.42
N THR A 146 -8.70 -27.69 1.68
CA THR A 146 -10.07 -27.85 1.16
C THR A 146 -10.55 -26.57 0.48
N LEU A 147 -11.46 -26.73 -0.48
CA LEU A 147 -12.03 -25.59 -1.21
C LEU A 147 -12.86 -24.72 -0.26
N GLU A 148 -13.61 -25.34 0.64
CA GLU A 148 -14.42 -24.70 1.68
C GLU A 148 -13.59 -23.74 2.52
N GLN A 149 -12.45 -24.21 3.03
CA GLN A 149 -11.57 -23.39 3.87
C GLN A 149 -10.84 -22.33 3.03
N THR A 150 -10.55 -22.60 1.76
CA THR A 150 -9.96 -21.59 0.87
C THR A 150 -10.93 -20.44 0.62
N VAL A 151 -12.22 -20.75 0.38
CA VAL A 151 -13.29 -19.76 0.26
C VAL A 151 -13.46 -18.97 1.57
N ALA A 152 -13.44 -19.65 2.73
CA ALA A 152 -13.51 -18.98 4.02
C ALA A 152 -12.34 -17.99 4.23
N ASN A 153 -11.11 -18.41 3.94
CA ASN A 153 -9.93 -17.55 4.01
C ASN A 153 -10.05 -16.35 3.06
N ALA A 154 -10.63 -16.54 1.87
CA ALA A 154 -10.86 -15.47 0.89
C ALA A 154 -11.82 -14.41 1.43
N LEU A 155 -12.92 -14.83 2.06
CA LEU A 155 -13.92 -13.94 2.64
C LEU A 155 -13.36 -13.19 3.86
N GLU A 156 -12.54 -13.84 4.70
CA GLU A 156 -11.83 -13.17 5.78
C GLU A 156 -10.87 -12.09 5.24
N LEU A 157 -10.08 -12.43 4.23
CA LEU A 157 -9.14 -11.49 3.60
C LEU A 157 -9.88 -10.31 2.94
N LEU A 158 -11.03 -10.58 2.31
CA LEU A 158 -11.83 -9.58 1.61
C LEU A 158 -12.41 -8.55 2.58
N GLY A 159 -12.99 -9.00 3.70
CA GLY A 159 -13.68 -8.13 4.66
C GLY A 159 -14.88 -7.39 4.06
N GLU A 160 -15.17 -6.19 4.56
CA GLU A 160 -16.32 -5.38 4.15
C GLU A 160 -16.15 -4.76 2.75
N GLY A 161 -17.17 -4.83 1.89
CA GLY A 161 -17.11 -4.18 0.58
C GLY A 161 -17.04 -2.65 0.69
N ALA A 162 -16.63 -2.00 -0.40
CA ALA A 162 -16.73 -0.55 -0.56
C ALA A 162 -17.19 -0.24 -1.98
N TRP A 163 -18.30 0.47 -2.11
CA TRP A 163 -18.88 0.81 -3.41
C TRP A 163 -17.89 1.62 -4.24
N ARG A 164 -17.58 1.12 -5.45
CA ARG A 164 -16.66 1.73 -6.41
C ARG A 164 -17.24 1.63 -7.81
N THR A 165 -16.97 2.63 -8.64
CA THR A 165 -17.45 2.71 -10.03
C THR A 165 -16.32 3.01 -11.02
N ASP A 166 -16.50 2.57 -12.26
CA ASP A 166 -15.58 2.85 -13.37
C ASP A 166 -14.11 2.54 -13.00
N GLY A 167 -13.21 3.53 -13.02
CA GLY A 167 -11.78 3.36 -12.71
C GLY A 167 -11.48 3.08 -11.23
N GLU A 168 -12.36 3.47 -10.31
CA GLU A 168 -12.20 3.20 -8.87
C GLU A 168 -12.16 1.70 -8.57
N ARG A 169 -12.86 0.89 -9.39
CA ARG A 169 -12.91 -0.57 -9.26
C ARG A 169 -11.57 -1.24 -9.52
N GLU A 170 -10.65 -0.54 -10.19
CA GLU A 170 -9.30 -1.04 -10.47
C GLU A 170 -8.34 -0.86 -9.26
N ILE A 171 -8.83 -0.26 -8.17
CA ILE A 171 -8.12 -0.13 -6.89
C ILE A 171 -8.61 -1.24 -5.95
N PRO A 172 -7.82 -2.28 -5.64
CA PRO A 172 -8.21 -3.32 -4.70
C PRO A 172 -8.54 -2.75 -3.31
N LEU A 173 -9.50 -3.35 -2.61
CA LEU A 173 -10.00 -2.86 -1.32
C LEU A 173 -8.90 -2.55 -0.30
N PHE A 174 -7.83 -3.36 -0.25
CA PHE A 174 -6.76 -3.17 0.73
C PHE A 174 -5.91 -1.90 0.48
N VAL A 175 -5.86 -1.38 -0.76
CA VAL A 175 -5.27 -0.07 -1.08
C VAL A 175 -6.32 1.01 -0.93
N TRP A 176 -7.55 0.76 -1.42
CA TRP A 176 -8.67 1.69 -1.33
C TRP A 176 -8.91 2.18 0.10
N ARG A 177 -8.84 1.28 1.08
CA ARG A 177 -9.06 1.61 2.51
C ARG A 177 -7.91 2.37 3.16
N THR A 178 -6.77 2.55 2.51
CA THR A 178 -5.68 3.32 3.10
C THR A 178 -6.05 4.80 3.13
N ASP A 179 -5.83 5.46 4.27
CA ASP A 179 -6.09 6.90 4.41
C ASP A 179 -5.37 7.71 3.32
N ARG A 180 -4.18 7.27 2.93
CA ARG A 180 -3.35 7.95 1.93
C ARG A 180 -3.87 7.83 0.52
N PHE A 181 -4.45 6.69 0.16
CA PHE A 181 -5.15 6.58 -1.11
C PHE A 181 -6.37 7.51 -1.09
N GLN A 182 -7.16 7.49 0.00
CA GLN A 182 -8.36 8.31 0.11
C GLN A 182 -8.04 9.82 0.06
N GLU A 183 -6.98 10.28 0.71
CA GLU A 183 -6.55 11.68 0.66
C GLU A 183 -6.08 12.11 -0.72
N TRP A 184 -5.22 11.30 -1.37
CA TRP A 184 -4.79 11.59 -2.74
C TRP A 184 -5.98 11.61 -3.71
N TYR A 185 -6.86 10.62 -3.59
CA TYR A 185 -8.03 10.47 -4.44
C TYR A 185 -9.02 11.63 -4.22
N GLN A 186 -9.27 12.03 -2.97
CA GLN A 186 -10.08 13.19 -2.65
C GLN A 186 -9.49 14.48 -3.22
N ALA A 187 -8.16 14.67 -3.14
CA ALA A 187 -7.51 15.83 -3.74
C ALA A 187 -7.68 15.88 -5.27
N GLN A 188 -7.65 14.73 -5.97
CA GLN A 188 -7.97 14.67 -7.39
C GLN A 188 -9.42 15.07 -7.67
N ARG A 189 -10.37 14.55 -6.87
CA ARG A 189 -11.80 14.88 -7.02
C ARG A 189 -12.07 16.36 -6.74
N ASP A 190 -11.44 16.94 -5.73
CA ASP A 190 -11.58 18.35 -5.38
C ASP A 190 -11.04 19.27 -6.48
N ALA A 191 -9.98 18.84 -7.18
CA ALA A 191 -9.49 19.50 -8.39
C ALA A 191 -10.40 19.29 -9.62
N GLY A 192 -11.47 18.50 -9.49
CA GLY A 192 -12.40 18.15 -10.57
C GLY A 192 -11.89 17.03 -11.49
N ASN A 193 -10.78 16.37 -11.15
CA ASN A 193 -10.21 15.30 -11.97
C ASN A 193 -10.96 13.97 -11.78
N VAL A 194 -10.85 13.08 -12.76
CA VAL A 194 -11.50 11.76 -12.73
C VAL A 194 -10.45 10.66 -12.88
N LEU A 195 -10.49 9.66 -12.01
CA LEU A 195 -9.70 8.44 -12.15
C LEU A 195 -10.35 7.55 -13.22
N GLU A 196 -9.71 7.44 -14.38
CA GLU A 196 -10.22 6.66 -15.51
C GLU A 196 -9.78 5.20 -15.41
N HIS A 197 -8.48 4.98 -15.15
CA HIS A 197 -7.87 3.66 -14.99
C HIS A 197 -6.81 3.65 -13.91
N ALA A 198 -6.55 2.49 -13.33
CA ALA A 198 -5.53 2.30 -12.34
C ALA A 198 -4.99 0.87 -12.31
N ARG A 199 -3.73 0.71 -11.91
CA ARG A 199 -3.15 -0.61 -11.66
C ARG A 199 -2.17 -0.53 -10.52
N VAL A 200 -2.38 -1.35 -9.49
CA VAL A 200 -1.39 -1.52 -8.43
C VAL A 200 -0.19 -2.25 -9.01
N VAL A 201 0.94 -1.55 -9.11
CA VAL A 201 2.18 -2.09 -9.70
C VAL A 201 3.11 -2.67 -8.65
N TRP A 202 3.04 -2.17 -7.41
CA TRP A 202 3.84 -2.69 -6.30
C TRP A 202 3.21 -2.33 -4.95
N THR A 203 3.44 -3.18 -3.96
CA THR A 203 3.10 -2.89 -2.56
C THR A 203 4.21 -3.41 -1.67
N PHE A 204 4.53 -2.67 -0.62
CA PHE A 204 5.33 -3.14 0.49
C PHE A 204 4.46 -3.29 1.72
N ARG A 205 4.37 -4.53 2.21
CA ARG A 205 3.51 -4.89 3.32
C ARG A 205 4.34 -5.39 4.49
N VAL A 206 4.04 -4.87 5.67
CA VAL A 206 4.80 -5.08 6.92
C VAL A 206 3.91 -5.70 8.01
N GLY A 207 4.52 -5.95 9.16
CA GLY A 207 3.91 -6.65 10.29
C GLY A 207 3.99 -8.18 10.14
N LYS A 208 3.73 -8.88 11.24
CA LYS A 208 3.86 -10.34 11.35
C LYS A 208 3.15 -11.10 10.22
N ASP A 209 1.96 -10.62 9.84
CA ASP A 209 1.09 -11.29 8.87
C ASP A 209 1.11 -10.59 7.49
N ARG A 210 1.98 -9.58 7.28
CA ARG A 210 2.08 -8.79 6.02
C ARG A 210 0.73 -8.24 5.53
N ARG A 211 -0.13 -7.82 6.48
CA ARG A 211 -1.44 -7.21 6.22
C ARG A 211 -1.40 -5.67 6.18
N LEU A 212 -0.40 -5.04 6.82
CA LEU A 212 -0.28 -3.58 6.85
C LEU A 212 0.41 -3.09 5.58
N VAL A 213 -0.26 -2.26 4.78
CA VAL A 213 0.34 -1.62 3.60
C VAL A 213 1.18 -0.42 4.05
N PHE A 214 2.50 -0.54 3.96
CA PHE A 214 3.39 0.57 4.27
C PHE A 214 3.71 1.40 3.04
N PHE A 215 3.96 0.76 1.90
CA PHE A 215 4.03 1.45 0.61
C PHE A 215 3.08 0.84 -0.40
N TRP A 216 2.56 1.68 -1.29
CA TRP A 216 1.94 1.26 -2.53
C TRP A 216 2.39 2.14 -3.68
N ALA A 217 2.49 1.54 -4.86
CA ALA A 217 2.71 2.23 -6.11
C ALA A 217 1.55 1.92 -7.06
N LEU A 218 0.95 2.96 -7.60
CA LEU A 218 -0.22 2.89 -8.46
C LEU A 218 0.10 3.55 -9.80
N HIS A 219 0.05 2.78 -10.89
CA HIS A 219 -0.05 3.38 -12.21
C HIS A 219 -1.47 3.94 -12.36
N ALA A 220 -1.61 5.24 -12.56
CA ALA A 220 -2.91 5.90 -12.60
C ALA A 220 -3.09 6.65 -13.92
N GLU A 221 -4.28 6.52 -14.49
CA GLU A 221 -4.74 7.32 -15.62
C GLU A 221 -5.82 8.27 -15.13
N VAL A 222 -5.51 9.56 -15.21
CA VAL A 222 -6.37 10.61 -14.65
C VAL A 222 -6.77 11.57 -15.76
N TYR A 223 -8.08 11.75 -15.93
CA TYR A 223 -8.63 12.83 -16.75
C TYR A 223 -8.53 14.15 -15.97
N ILE A 224 -7.78 15.10 -16.54
CA ILE A 224 -7.57 16.41 -15.95
C ILE A 224 -8.60 17.36 -16.53
N THR A 225 -9.66 17.63 -15.77
CA THR A 225 -10.82 18.39 -16.26
C THR A 225 -10.45 19.79 -16.72
N ALA A 226 -9.54 20.46 -16.00
CA ALA A 226 -9.08 21.81 -16.35
C ALA A 226 -8.30 21.85 -17.68
N GLU A 227 -7.73 20.72 -18.11
CA GLU A 227 -6.91 20.63 -19.34
C GLU A 227 -7.62 19.90 -20.48
N GLY A 228 -8.75 19.23 -20.23
CA GLY A 228 -9.49 18.49 -21.25
C GLY A 228 -8.72 17.30 -21.83
N ARG A 229 -7.82 16.68 -21.07
CA ARG A 229 -6.99 15.56 -21.50
C ARG A 229 -6.75 14.55 -20.39
N SER A 230 -6.40 13.33 -20.77
CA SER A 230 -5.94 12.30 -19.84
C SER A 230 -4.42 12.34 -19.67
N LYS A 231 -3.97 12.04 -18.45
CA LYS A 231 -2.57 11.80 -18.12
C LYS A 231 -2.45 10.32 -17.78
N THR A 232 -1.67 9.58 -18.57
CA THR A 232 -1.71 8.10 -18.58
C THR A 232 -0.37 7.42 -18.29
N ASN A 233 0.67 8.19 -17.95
CA ASN A 233 2.04 7.69 -17.84
C ASN A 233 2.68 7.98 -16.48
N GLU A 234 1.88 8.05 -15.42
CA GLU A 234 2.34 8.36 -14.07
C GLU A 234 2.17 7.19 -13.11
N VAL A 235 3.14 7.10 -12.20
CA VAL A 235 3.09 6.20 -11.05
C VAL A 235 3.05 7.05 -9.80
N VAL A 236 2.00 6.85 -9.01
CA VAL A 236 1.84 7.46 -7.69
C VAL A 236 2.44 6.51 -6.66
N LEU A 237 3.51 6.94 -5.97
CA LEU A 237 4.06 6.23 -4.82
C LEU A 237 3.53 6.85 -3.53
N SER A 238 3.09 6.05 -2.57
CA SER A 238 2.67 6.58 -1.27
C SER A 238 3.07 5.69 -0.11
N ARG A 239 3.08 6.32 1.07
CA ARG A 239 3.30 5.75 2.40
C ARG A 239 2.51 6.58 3.43
N PRO A 240 2.34 6.13 4.68
CA PRO A 240 1.78 6.97 5.73
C PRO A 240 2.48 8.33 5.81
N ASP A 241 1.72 9.39 6.13
CA ASP A 241 2.32 10.69 6.38
C ASP A 241 3.20 10.64 7.62
N ILE A 242 4.06 11.64 7.71
CA ILE A 242 4.94 11.84 8.86
C ILE A 242 4.53 13.06 9.66
N ALA A 243 4.76 13.03 10.97
CA ALA A 243 4.79 14.22 11.82
C ALA A 243 6.25 14.64 11.98
N THR A 244 6.61 15.83 11.50
CA THR A 244 7.98 16.37 11.57
C THR A 244 8.04 17.56 12.52
N ILE A 245 9.16 17.72 13.21
CA ILE A 245 9.24 18.57 14.40
C ILE A 245 10.46 19.46 14.34
N VAL A 246 10.27 20.75 14.09
CA VAL A 246 11.34 21.74 14.25
C VAL A 246 11.45 22.11 15.73
N LEU A 247 12.37 21.46 16.44
CA LEU A 247 12.80 21.89 17.77
C LEU A 247 13.88 22.95 17.59
N TYR A 248 13.71 24.14 18.18
CA TYR A 248 14.63 25.25 17.96
C TYR A 248 14.84 26.12 19.20
N GLN A 249 15.98 26.80 19.26
CA GLN A 249 16.23 27.89 20.20
C GLN A 249 16.50 29.16 19.37
N ARG A 250 15.61 30.14 19.45
CA ARG A 250 15.70 31.37 18.63
C ARG A 250 16.83 32.27 19.15
N ALA A 251 17.56 32.86 18.23
CA ALA A 251 18.55 33.91 18.51
C ALA A 251 18.09 35.25 17.91
N GLU A 252 18.72 36.35 18.32
CA GLU A 252 18.43 37.68 17.76
C GLU A 252 18.64 37.72 16.24
N ARG A 253 19.67 37.03 15.75
CA ARG A 253 19.94 36.85 14.33
C ARG A 253 19.48 35.46 13.92
N LEU A 254 18.67 35.41 12.86
CA LEU A 254 18.11 34.17 12.34
C LEU A 254 19.16 33.06 12.14
N ASN A 255 20.29 33.38 11.51
CA ASN A 255 21.39 32.44 11.25
C ASN A 255 22.05 31.88 12.51
N ASP A 256 21.93 32.56 13.64
CA ASP A 256 22.54 32.16 14.90
C ASP A 256 21.55 31.34 15.76
N SER A 257 20.29 31.17 15.29
CA SER A 257 19.31 30.29 15.91
C SER A 257 19.76 28.84 15.80
N ARG A 258 19.56 28.07 16.86
CA ARG A 258 19.91 26.65 16.92
C ARG A 258 18.70 25.80 16.58
N VAL A 259 18.94 24.70 15.87
CA VAL A 259 17.93 23.72 15.50
C VAL A 259 18.41 22.36 15.95
N VAL A 260 17.52 21.54 16.50
CA VAL A 260 17.84 20.15 16.84
C VAL A 260 17.58 19.30 15.61
N LEU A 261 18.61 18.58 15.18
CA LEU A 261 18.55 17.58 14.13
C LEU A 261 18.83 16.20 14.72
N ILE A 262 18.35 15.19 14.01
CA ILE A 262 18.78 13.81 14.19
C ILE A 262 19.66 13.41 13.01
N ARG A 263 20.76 12.72 13.31
CA ARG A 263 21.59 12.06 12.31
C ARG A 263 21.32 10.56 12.34
N GLU A 264 21.02 9.99 11.19
CA GLU A 264 20.71 8.56 11.06
C GLU A 264 21.22 7.99 9.72
N PHE A 265 21.63 6.72 9.74
CA PHE A 265 21.87 5.98 8.50
C PHE A 265 20.53 5.58 7.87
N ARG A 266 20.28 6.00 6.64
CA ARG A 266 19.09 5.60 5.89
C ARG A 266 19.51 5.05 4.53
N THR A 267 19.06 3.84 4.19
CA THR A 267 19.43 3.17 2.92
C THR A 267 19.17 4.00 1.65
N PRO A 268 18.12 4.86 1.57
CA PRO A 268 17.91 5.71 0.40
C PRO A 268 18.87 6.90 0.26
N VAL A 269 19.67 7.22 1.27
CA VAL A 269 20.56 8.39 1.24
C VAL A 269 21.63 8.22 0.19
N SER A 270 21.72 9.20 -0.71
CA SER A 270 22.66 9.22 -1.83
C SER A 270 23.69 10.34 -1.67
N ASN A 271 24.47 10.28 -0.60
CA ASN A 271 25.58 11.18 -0.33
C ASN A 271 26.83 10.37 0.13
N PRO A 272 28.02 10.99 0.27
CA PRO A 272 29.23 10.26 0.64
C PRO A 272 29.23 9.62 2.03
N SER A 273 28.37 10.05 2.95
CA SER A 273 28.33 9.51 4.32
C SER A 273 27.34 8.35 4.47
N GLY A 274 26.28 8.31 3.65
CA GLY A 274 25.14 7.41 3.84
C GLY A 274 24.24 7.83 5.03
N TYR A 275 24.50 8.99 5.64
CA TYR A 275 23.73 9.55 6.73
C TYR A 275 22.87 10.72 6.25
N VAL A 276 21.68 10.82 6.81
CA VAL A 276 20.81 11.99 6.69
C VAL A 276 20.85 12.79 7.98
N TRP A 277 20.67 14.10 7.86
CA TRP A 277 20.30 14.98 8.98
C TRP A 277 18.89 15.49 8.72
N GLU A 278 17.99 15.17 9.62
CA GLU A 278 16.58 15.55 9.51
C GLU A 278 16.13 16.18 10.82
N VAL A 279 15.01 16.89 10.75
CA VAL A 279 14.27 17.24 11.97
C VAL A 279 13.62 15.97 12.53
N PRO A 280 13.50 15.81 13.86
CA PRO A 280 12.85 14.64 14.44
C PRO A 280 11.45 14.43 13.87
N GLY A 281 11.07 13.18 13.64
CA GLY A 281 9.76 12.83 13.14
C GLY A 281 9.65 11.46 12.49
N GLY A 282 8.44 10.93 12.49
CA GLY A 282 8.15 9.61 11.96
C GLY A 282 6.68 9.44 11.58
N SER A 283 6.32 8.21 11.25
CA SER A 283 4.96 7.84 10.87
C SER A 283 4.45 6.72 11.77
N SER A 284 3.16 6.72 12.09
CA SER A 284 2.55 5.63 12.84
C SER A 284 1.74 4.69 11.94
N PHE A 285 1.81 3.39 12.23
CA PHE A 285 0.89 2.39 11.69
C PHE A 285 -0.44 2.32 12.45
N LYS A 286 -0.49 2.91 13.66
CA LYS A 286 -1.71 2.97 14.44
C LYS A 286 -2.49 4.20 14.02
N PRO A 287 -3.83 4.15 13.98
CA PRO A 287 -4.62 5.36 13.88
C PRO A 287 -4.26 6.28 15.05
N VAL A 288 -3.50 7.34 14.77
CA VAL A 288 -3.23 8.37 15.78
C VAL A 288 -4.30 9.43 15.59
N PRO A 289 -5.24 9.60 16.54
CA PRO A 289 -6.33 10.56 16.37
C PRO A 289 -5.84 12.01 16.30
N ASN A 290 -4.62 12.26 16.79
CA ASN A 290 -4.04 13.58 16.90
C ASN A 290 -2.54 13.57 16.51
N PRO A 291 -2.19 14.12 15.34
CA PRO A 291 -0.79 14.24 14.88
C PRO A 291 0.16 14.92 15.89
N ARG A 292 -0.33 15.74 16.83
CA ARG A 292 0.50 16.30 17.91
C ARG A 292 0.97 15.27 18.93
N VAL A 293 0.15 14.24 19.17
CA VAL A 293 0.53 13.14 20.07
C VAL A 293 1.66 12.35 19.42
N LEU A 294 1.56 12.06 18.11
CA LEU A 294 2.65 11.44 17.37
C LEU A 294 3.92 12.29 17.45
N ALA A 295 3.84 13.60 17.22
CA ALA A 295 5.00 14.48 17.35
C ALA A 295 5.65 14.41 18.76
N SER A 296 4.86 14.32 19.83
CA SER A 296 5.38 14.16 21.19
C SER A 296 6.09 12.82 21.39
N GLU A 297 5.53 11.73 20.86
CA GLU A 297 6.12 10.38 20.92
C GLU A 297 7.44 10.32 20.14
N GLU A 298 7.45 10.80 18.89
CA GLU A 298 8.64 10.83 18.02
C GLU A 298 9.76 11.71 18.61
N CYS A 299 9.40 12.88 19.18
CA CYS A 299 10.37 13.73 19.89
C CYS A 299 11.08 12.96 21.01
N GLN A 300 10.33 12.25 21.84
CA GLN A 300 10.90 11.48 22.94
C GLN A 300 11.75 10.32 22.41
N GLU A 301 11.27 9.61 21.40
CA GLU A 301 11.92 8.43 20.83
C GLU A 301 13.26 8.77 20.18
N GLU A 302 13.29 9.78 19.31
CA GLU A 302 14.46 10.06 18.48
C GLU A 302 15.46 11.03 19.13
N THR A 303 15.05 11.82 20.11
CA THR A 303 15.92 12.80 20.77
C THR A 303 16.16 12.53 22.25
N GLY A 304 15.31 11.71 22.88
CA GLY A 304 15.31 11.50 24.32
C GLY A 304 14.73 12.67 25.14
N LEU A 305 14.30 13.76 24.48
CA LEU A 305 13.64 14.90 25.13
C LEU A 305 12.13 14.67 25.20
N LYS A 306 11.58 14.74 26.41
CA LYS A 306 10.14 14.61 26.64
C LYS A 306 9.46 15.97 26.69
N LEU A 307 8.61 16.26 25.71
CA LEU A 307 7.75 17.44 25.69
C LEU A 307 6.27 17.03 25.63
N PRO A 308 5.37 17.69 26.37
CA PRO A 308 3.94 17.42 26.27
C PRO A 308 3.37 17.84 24.91
N ALA A 309 2.34 17.14 24.44
CA ALA A 309 1.77 17.31 23.10
C ALA A 309 1.24 18.74 22.81
N ASP A 310 0.88 19.50 23.84
CA ASP A 310 0.38 20.88 23.74
C ASP A 310 1.48 21.92 23.46
N ARG A 311 2.76 21.58 23.70
CA ARG A 311 3.92 22.42 23.32
C ARG A 311 4.16 22.46 21.81
N PHE A 312 3.62 21.51 21.05
CA PHE A 312 3.80 21.45 19.61
C PHE A 312 2.76 22.31 18.88
N VAL A 313 3.26 23.38 18.25
CA VAL A 313 2.46 24.26 17.39
C VAL A 313 2.46 23.70 15.97
N MET A 314 1.28 23.56 15.36
CA MET A 314 1.15 23.09 13.97
C MET A 314 1.32 24.27 13.02
N TYR A 315 2.28 24.16 12.10
CA TYR A 315 2.54 25.16 11.05
C TYR A 315 1.82 24.81 9.74
N GLY A 316 1.61 23.52 9.47
CA GLY A 316 0.83 23.09 8.32
C GLY A 316 1.18 21.69 7.87
N SER A 317 0.73 21.36 6.66
CA SER A 317 0.97 20.07 6.03
C SER A 317 1.27 20.27 4.54
N ARG A 318 2.33 19.64 4.01
CA ARG A 318 2.73 19.71 2.59
C ARG A 318 3.40 18.42 2.12
N GLN A 319 3.35 18.15 0.81
CA GLN A 319 4.16 17.10 0.20
C GLN A 319 5.64 17.51 0.18
N LEU A 320 6.53 16.55 0.43
CA LEU A 320 7.98 16.76 0.39
C LEU A 320 8.50 16.75 -1.05
N VAL A 321 8.01 15.82 -1.88
CA VAL A 321 8.41 15.66 -3.29
C VAL A 321 7.16 15.33 -4.12
N ALA A 322 6.40 16.35 -4.50
CA ALA A 322 5.04 16.20 -5.05
C ALA A 322 4.95 15.41 -6.36
N THR A 323 6.02 15.39 -7.18
CA THR A 323 6.07 14.65 -8.46
C THR A 323 6.47 13.18 -8.29
N MET A 324 6.81 12.75 -7.08
CA MET A 324 7.24 11.37 -6.80
C MET A 324 6.33 10.70 -5.79
N SER A 325 5.96 11.38 -4.70
CA SER A 325 5.17 10.76 -3.64
C SER A 325 3.98 11.57 -3.17
N ALA A 326 2.87 10.88 -2.93
CA ALA A 326 1.61 11.45 -2.45
C ALA A 326 1.61 11.77 -0.95
N HIS A 327 2.50 11.15 -0.16
CA HIS A 327 2.53 11.39 1.29
C HIS A 327 2.97 12.81 1.64
N ARG A 328 2.56 13.26 2.82
CA ARG A 328 2.76 14.62 3.32
C ARG A 328 3.54 14.58 4.63
N ALA A 329 4.20 15.69 4.93
CA ALA A 329 4.72 15.99 6.26
C ALA A 329 3.79 16.96 6.96
N HIS A 330 3.37 16.62 8.18
CA HIS A 330 2.68 17.50 9.11
C HIS A 330 3.73 18.19 9.98
N LEU A 331 3.94 19.48 9.76
CA LEU A 331 5.01 20.25 10.38
C LEU A 331 4.56 20.82 11.72
N PHE A 332 5.29 20.45 12.76
CA PHE A 332 5.19 20.97 14.11
C PHE A 332 6.46 21.72 14.48
N ALA A 333 6.36 22.61 15.46
CA ALA A 333 7.52 23.20 16.10
C ALA A 333 7.34 23.37 17.60
N ALA A 334 8.46 23.38 18.31
CA ALA A 334 8.53 23.80 19.70
C ALA A 334 9.82 24.60 19.92
N GLU A 335 9.66 25.81 20.45
CA GLU A 335 10.79 26.59 20.95
C GLU A 335 11.28 26.01 22.27
N LEU A 336 12.58 25.84 22.39
CA LEU A 336 13.26 25.23 23.52
C LEU A 336 13.90 26.29 24.42
N ASN A 337 13.71 26.11 25.71
CA ASN A 337 14.45 26.88 26.71
C ASN A 337 15.87 26.31 26.94
N GLU A 338 16.69 27.02 27.71
CA GLU A 338 18.09 26.61 27.93
C GLU A 338 18.22 25.27 28.68
N GLU A 339 17.29 24.94 29.58
CA GLU A 339 17.29 23.67 30.30
C GLU A 339 16.99 22.50 29.36
N GLU A 340 15.99 22.66 28.49
CA GLU A 340 15.63 21.70 27.45
C GLU A 340 16.79 21.49 26.45
N MET A 341 17.48 22.58 26.08
CA MET A 341 18.69 22.50 25.23
C MET A 341 19.85 21.78 25.92
N GLU A 342 20.05 22.00 27.22
CA GLU A 342 21.10 21.32 27.98
C GLU A 342 20.84 19.82 28.11
N ILE A 343 19.57 19.42 28.29
CA ILE A 343 19.17 18.00 28.24
C ILE A 343 19.60 17.39 26.91
N LEU A 344 19.33 18.05 25.78
CA LEU A 344 19.71 17.55 24.47
C LEU A 344 21.22 17.51 24.25
N ARG A 345 21.98 18.49 24.76
CA ARG A 345 23.46 18.45 24.72
C ARG A 345 24.01 17.22 25.43
N GLN A 346 23.41 16.83 26.57
CA GLN A 346 23.78 15.61 27.29
C GLN A 346 23.44 14.32 26.53
N LYS A 347 22.55 14.38 25.52
CA LYS A 347 22.21 13.25 24.65
C LYS A 347 23.11 13.13 23.42
N GLN A 348 23.92 14.14 23.10
CA GLN A 348 24.79 14.08 21.93
C GLN A 348 25.77 12.90 22.01
N GLY A 349 25.89 12.15 20.91
CA GLY A 349 26.71 10.94 20.84
C GLY A 349 26.10 9.71 21.52
N ILE A 350 24.96 9.84 22.22
CA ILE A 350 24.21 8.72 22.79
C ILE A 350 23.12 8.31 21.80
N PRO A 351 23.09 7.05 21.32
CA PRO A 351 22.06 6.61 20.39
C PRO A 351 20.67 6.68 21.05
N GLN A 352 19.70 7.23 20.33
CA GLN A 352 18.27 7.17 20.63
C GLN A 352 17.57 6.28 19.57
N GLY A 353 16.24 6.25 19.56
CA GLY A 353 15.42 5.40 18.68
C GLY A 353 15.13 4.01 19.25
N VAL A 354 14.45 3.17 18.46
CA VAL A 354 14.03 1.81 18.85
C VAL A 354 15.00 0.77 18.29
N LEU A 355 15.85 0.23 19.15
CA LEU A 355 16.89 -0.74 18.78
C LEU A 355 16.32 -2.03 18.18
N GLU A 356 15.16 -2.47 18.67
CA GLU A 356 14.45 -3.65 18.17
C GLU A 356 14.01 -3.47 16.71
N ASP A 357 13.70 -2.23 16.32
CA ASP A 357 13.32 -1.86 14.96
C ASP A 357 14.54 -1.44 14.11
N THR A 358 15.75 -1.66 14.63
CA THR A 358 17.04 -1.32 14.01
C THR A 358 17.30 0.19 13.85
N GLU A 359 16.43 1.03 14.41
CA GLU A 359 16.51 2.49 14.36
C GLU A 359 17.54 3.04 15.35
N ARG A 360 18.38 3.96 14.88
CA ARG A 360 19.44 4.59 15.69
C ARG A 360 19.67 6.03 15.25
N THR A 361 19.16 6.95 16.04
CA THR A 361 19.31 8.39 15.82
C THR A 361 20.36 8.99 16.77
N TYR A 362 21.02 10.05 16.33
CA TYR A 362 21.98 10.81 17.13
C TYR A 362 21.62 12.29 17.10
N VAL A 363 21.45 12.90 18.28
CA VAL A 363 21.12 14.32 18.40
C VAL A 363 22.31 15.20 17.98
N GLU A 364 22.04 16.18 17.12
CA GLU A 364 22.96 17.25 16.73
C GLU A 364 22.25 18.60 16.82
N ILE A 365 22.97 19.65 17.24
CA ILE A 365 22.38 20.96 17.53
C ILE A 365 23.13 22.07 16.76
N PRO A 366 23.11 22.06 15.42
CA PRO A 366 23.73 23.10 14.62
C PRO A 366 22.95 24.42 14.70
N THR A 367 23.64 25.50 14.37
CA THR A 367 23.02 26.77 14.01
C THR A 367 22.44 26.71 12.59
N LEU A 368 21.45 27.55 12.28
CA LEU A 368 20.94 27.68 10.92
C LEU A 368 22.04 28.05 9.91
N ARG A 369 23.06 28.80 10.34
CA ARG A 369 24.26 29.06 9.54
C ARG A 369 24.97 27.77 9.14
N GLU A 370 25.29 26.91 10.11
CA GLU A 370 25.98 25.65 9.85
C GLU A 370 25.16 24.72 8.96
N ILE A 371 23.84 24.64 9.18
CA ILE A 371 22.92 23.86 8.33
C ILE A 371 23.04 24.28 6.85
N ARG A 372 23.10 25.59 6.59
CA ARG A 372 23.16 26.15 5.24
C ARG A 372 24.55 26.08 4.61
N GLU A 373 25.59 26.39 5.38
CA GLU A 373 26.97 26.44 4.88
C GLU A 373 27.57 25.05 4.66
N GLN A 374 27.11 24.04 5.42
CA GLN A 374 27.58 22.66 5.33
C GLN A 374 26.62 21.74 4.58
N GLU A 375 25.49 22.27 4.06
CA GLU A 375 24.48 21.51 3.32
C GLU A 375 24.01 20.25 4.08
N LEU A 376 23.79 20.37 5.39
CA LEU A 376 23.54 19.21 6.28
C LEU A 376 22.25 18.47 5.92
N VAL A 377 21.21 19.22 5.58
CA VAL A 377 19.84 18.71 5.40
C VAL A 377 19.40 18.84 3.95
N ASP A 378 18.40 18.06 3.55
CA ASP A 378 17.81 18.15 2.22
C ASP A 378 16.93 19.41 2.03
N TRP A 379 16.55 19.69 0.78
CA TRP A 379 15.75 20.88 0.46
C TRP A 379 14.40 20.94 1.19
N PRO A 380 13.61 19.85 1.27
CA PRO A 380 12.38 19.85 2.06
C PRO A 380 12.63 20.18 3.53
N THR A 381 13.62 19.58 4.17
CA THR A 381 13.95 19.82 5.58
C THR A 381 14.41 21.26 5.82
N LEU A 382 15.29 21.79 4.96
CA LEU A 382 15.70 23.19 5.02
C LEU A 382 14.50 24.14 4.87
N GLY A 383 13.59 23.82 3.96
CA GLY A 383 12.35 24.58 3.75
C GLY A 383 11.44 24.58 4.99
N MET A 384 11.30 23.43 5.66
CA MET A 384 10.52 23.33 6.92
C MET A 384 11.16 24.15 8.05
N ILE A 385 12.48 24.06 8.23
CA ILE A 385 13.22 24.83 9.24
C ILE A 385 13.04 26.34 9.00
N LEU A 386 13.25 26.80 7.75
CA LEU A 386 13.11 28.21 7.41
C LEU A 386 11.67 28.71 7.57
N HIS A 387 10.67 27.89 7.24
CA HIS A 387 9.27 28.23 7.42
C HIS A 387 8.95 28.52 8.89
N VAL A 388 9.47 27.71 9.81
CA VAL A 388 9.28 27.90 11.26
C VAL A 388 10.07 29.08 11.80
N LEU A 389 11.31 29.27 11.37
CA LEU A 389 12.19 30.29 11.94
C LEU A 389 11.91 31.72 11.42
N VAL A 390 11.30 31.86 10.24
CA VAL A 390 10.98 33.17 9.63
C VAL A 390 9.64 33.72 10.10
N GLU A 391 8.68 32.85 10.45
CA GLU A 391 7.47 33.23 11.19
C GLU A 391 7.82 33.65 12.63
#